data_AF-A0A0Q6UIJ3-F1
#
_entry.id   AF-A0A0Q6UIJ3-F1
#
_cell.length_a   1.000
_cell.length_b   1.000
_cell.length_c   1.000
_cell.angle_alpha   90.00
_cell.angle_beta   90.00
_cell.angle_gamma   90.00
#
_symmetry.space_group_name_H-M   'P 1'
#
loop_
_entity.id
_entity.type
_entity.pdbx_description
1 polymer ?
#
loop_
_entity_poly.entity_id
_entity_poly.type
_entity_poly.pdbx_seq_one_letter_code
_entity_poly.pdbx_strand_id
1 'polypeptide(L)'
;MASQHLYGQPIVRQLDIDRLAEISDEDADAGEDNGLEGNQQYRDIRSIGWDFVAEALAREKALFERFAAAEDVDDEAERYIEEIEMAVFPEEDFWGLDIGVISAVMALSALGAVTVSSCNAGGFGGHHVERFPLVVMFLPRTIADGVLEIAEAADVGLDMTEGGLVRLYGRTDFDLHRFGQAALARHQAQGLRP
;
A
#
# COMPACT_ATOMS: atom_id res chain seq x y z
N MET A 1 1.06 -22.35 -8.12
CA MET A 1 1.01 -21.25 -7.14
C MET A 1 2.27 -20.44 -7.39
N ALA A 2 2.17 -19.14 -7.66
CA ALA A 2 3.34 -18.26 -7.71
C ALA A 2 4.24 -18.54 -6.51
N SER A 3 5.54 -18.64 -6.74
CA SER A 3 6.49 -18.82 -5.65
C SER A 3 6.40 -17.59 -4.75
N GLN A 4 5.94 -17.80 -3.51
CA GLN A 4 5.84 -16.73 -2.52
C GLN A 4 7.25 -16.36 -2.07
N HIS A 5 7.69 -15.14 -2.35
CA HIS A 5 8.95 -14.66 -1.79
C HIS A 5 8.80 -14.50 -0.28
N LEU A 6 9.80 -14.97 0.46
CA LEU A 6 9.89 -14.76 1.89
C LEU A 6 11.00 -13.76 2.17
N TYR A 7 10.61 -12.56 2.56
CA TYR A 7 11.52 -11.50 2.93
C TYR A 7 11.99 -11.67 4.39
N GLY A 8 13.28 -11.40 4.63
CA GLY A 8 13.94 -11.60 5.92
C GLY A 8 13.61 -10.56 6.99
N GLN A 9 12.71 -9.62 6.72
CA GLN A 9 12.36 -8.53 7.62
C GLN A 9 11.52 -9.06 8.80
N PRO A 10 11.94 -8.92 10.07
CA PRO A 10 11.12 -9.34 11.20
C PRO A 10 9.90 -8.42 11.35
N ILE A 11 8.76 -8.99 11.74
CA ILE A 11 7.55 -8.22 12.06
C ILE A 11 7.75 -7.53 13.41
N VAL A 12 7.65 -6.20 13.40
CA VAL A 12 7.56 -5.34 14.57
C VAL A 12 6.28 -4.51 14.45
N ARG A 13 5.56 -4.32 15.56
CA ARG A 13 4.37 -3.47 15.65
C ARG A 13 4.54 -2.51 16.80
N GLN A 14 5.30 -1.45 16.55
CA GLN A 14 5.66 -0.49 17.58
C GLN A 14 5.63 0.92 17.01
N LEU A 15 4.72 1.73 17.56
CA LEU A 15 4.63 3.15 17.28
C LEU A 15 4.79 3.94 18.57
N ASP A 16 5.53 5.04 18.48
CA ASP A 16 5.49 6.09 19.48
C ASP A 16 4.53 7.16 18.96
N ILE A 17 3.25 7.06 19.37
CA ILE A 17 2.17 7.93 18.87
C ILE A 17 2.51 9.40 19.10
N ASP A 18 3.22 9.71 20.19
CA ASP A 18 3.59 11.07 20.54
C ASP A 18 4.61 11.68 19.55
N ARG A 19 5.33 10.83 18.81
CA ARG A 19 6.39 11.22 17.87
C ARG A 19 6.00 11.08 16.39
N LEU A 20 4.75 10.76 16.08
CA LEU A 20 4.27 10.70 14.70
C LEU A 20 4.40 12.07 14.02
N ALA A 21 4.96 12.05 12.81
CA ALA A 21 4.98 13.21 11.94
C ALA A 21 3.55 13.54 11.48
N GLU A 22 3.25 14.82 11.40
CA GLU A 22 1.97 15.33 10.89
C GLU A 22 2.26 16.17 9.66
N ILE A 23 1.33 16.12 8.71
CA ILE A 23 1.36 16.91 7.48
C ILE A 23 0.07 17.70 7.39
N SER A 24 0.15 18.95 6.92
CA SER A 24 -1.04 19.75 6.67
C SER A 24 -1.68 19.37 5.33
N ASP A 25 -2.96 19.67 5.14
CA ASP A 25 -3.62 19.40 3.85
C ASP A 25 -2.97 20.21 2.71
N GLU A 26 -2.54 21.44 3.00
CA GLU A 26 -1.85 22.31 2.04
C GLU A 26 -0.49 21.72 1.62
N ASP A 27 0.30 21.19 2.56
CA ASP A 27 1.59 20.57 2.25
C ASP A 27 1.41 19.24 1.50
N ALA A 28 0.37 18.47 1.83
CA ALA A 28 0.04 17.24 1.13
C ALA A 28 -0.43 17.51 -0.31
N ASP A 29 -1.28 18.52 -0.52
CA ASP A 29 -1.71 18.98 -1.86
C ASP A 29 -0.50 19.44 -2.68
N ALA A 30 0.36 20.27 -2.08
CA ALA A 30 1.58 20.77 -2.73
C ALA A 30 2.58 19.66 -3.07
N GLY A 31 2.47 18.49 -2.43
CA GLY A 31 3.31 17.33 -2.69
C GLY A 31 3.17 16.77 -4.10
N GLU A 32 2.02 16.91 -4.76
CA GLU A 32 1.82 16.43 -6.14
C GLU A 32 2.64 17.23 -7.15
N ASP A 33 2.78 18.54 -6.93
CA ASP A 33 3.56 19.42 -7.80
C ASP A 33 5.07 19.42 -7.47
N ASN A 34 5.42 19.29 -6.19
CA ASN A 34 6.80 19.48 -5.71
C ASN A 34 7.52 18.16 -5.36
N GLY A 35 6.78 17.05 -5.36
CA GLY A 35 7.16 15.81 -4.74
C GLY A 35 6.99 15.85 -3.22
N LEU A 36 6.68 14.69 -2.62
CA LEU A 36 6.48 14.55 -1.17
C LEU A 36 7.55 13.63 -0.58
N GLU A 37 8.29 14.11 0.43
CA GLU A 37 9.41 13.38 1.06
C GLU A 37 10.42 12.80 0.04
N GLY A 38 10.64 13.52 -1.06
CA GLY A 38 11.53 13.10 -2.13
C GLY A 38 10.91 12.19 -3.19
N ASN A 39 9.65 11.77 -3.04
CA ASN A 39 8.92 11.06 -4.08
C ASN A 39 8.42 12.04 -5.16
N GLN A 40 9.10 12.06 -6.30
CA GLN A 40 8.76 12.91 -7.47
C GLN A 40 7.60 12.35 -8.31
N GLN A 41 7.11 11.15 -7.98
CA GLN A 41 5.96 10.51 -8.62
C GLN A 41 4.79 10.40 -7.64
N TYR A 42 4.81 11.16 -6.55
CA TYR A 42 3.71 11.21 -5.60
C TYR A 42 2.42 11.67 -6.31
N ARG A 43 1.34 10.94 -6.05
CA ARG A 43 -0.01 11.31 -6.45
C ARG A 43 -0.87 11.38 -5.20
N ASP A 44 -1.66 12.44 -5.09
CA ASP A 44 -2.57 12.56 -3.97
C ASP A 44 -3.81 11.70 -4.18
N ILE A 45 -3.92 10.65 -3.36
CA ILE A 45 -5.03 9.71 -3.39
C ILE A 45 -5.88 9.79 -2.11
N ARG A 46 -5.77 10.85 -1.29
CA ARG A 46 -6.49 11.01 0.00
C ARG A 46 -8.01 10.97 -0.13
N SER A 47 -8.54 11.16 -1.35
CA SER A 47 -9.98 11.11 -1.65
C SER A 47 -10.53 9.70 -1.93
N ILE A 48 -9.68 8.66 -1.88
CA ILE A 48 -10.09 7.28 -2.14
C ILE A 48 -11.10 6.79 -1.09
N GLY A 49 -12.27 6.37 -1.59
CA GLY A 49 -13.32 5.77 -0.78
C GLY A 49 -13.20 4.25 -0.66
N TRP A 50 -13.95 3.67 0.29
CA TRP A 50 -13.95 2.22 0.55
C TRP A 50 -14.48 1.36 -0.61
N ASP A 51 -15.31 1.92 -1.49
CA ASP A 51 -15.75 1.23 -2.71
C ASP A 51 -14.56 0.92 -3.63
N PHE A 52 -13.65 1.88 -3.79
CA PHE A 52 -12.40 1.68 -4.54
C PHE A 52 -11.46 0.70 -3.84
N VAL A 53 -11.39 0.69 -2.50
CA VAL A 53 -10.61 -0.31 -1.76
C VAL A 53 -11.11 -1.73 -2.06
N ALA A 54 -12.43 -1.93 -2.08
CA ALA A 54 -13.02 -3.23 -2.40
C ALA A 54 -12.75 -3.64 -3.86
N GLU A 55 -12.84 -2.71 -4.81
CA GLU A 55 -12.50 -2.95 -6.21
C GLU A 55 -11.02 -3.31 -6.37
N ALA A 56 -10.14 -2.54 -5.73
CA ALA A 56 -8.69 -2.76 -5.77
C ALA A 56 -8.30 -4.12 -5.22
N LEU A 57 -8.91 -4.56 -4.11
CA LEU A 57 -8.71 -5.91 -3.59
C LEU A 57 -9.11 -6.98 -4.61
N ALA A 58 -10.25 -6.83 -5.29
CA ALA A 58 -10.70 -7.81 -6.28
C ALA A 58 -9.75 -7.85 -7.49
N ARG A 59 -9.35 -6.69 -8.01
CA ARG A 59 -8.49 -6.59 -9.20
C ARG A 59 -7.04 -6.97 -8.89
N GLU A 60 -6.48 -6.56 -7.76
CA GLU A 60 -5.13 -6.94 -7.34
C GLU A 60 -5.03 -8.46 -7.15
N LYS A 61 -6.07 -9.10 -6.61
CA LYS A 61 -6.14 -10.56 -6.55
C LYS A 61 -6.15 -11.21 -7.94
N ALA A 62 -6.87 -10.64 -8.90
CA ALA A 62 -6.84 -11.13 -10.28
C ALA A 62 -5.45 -10.99 -10.92
N LEU A 63 -4.72 -9.91 -10.60
CA LEU A 63 -3.32 -9.75 -10.99
C LEU A 63 -2.42 -10.82 -10.37
N PHE A 64 -2.62 -11.16 -9.09
CA PHE A 64 -1.88 -12.27 -8.48
C PHE A 64 -2.10 -13.60 -9.21
N GLU A 65 -3.34 -13.89 -9.60
CA GLU A 65 -3.67 -15.10 -10.34
C GLU A 65 -3.04 -15.09 -11.75
N ARG A 66 -3.03 -13.94 -12.42
CA ARG A 66 -2.36 -13.72 -13.72
C ARG A 66 -0.85 -13.98 -13.62
N PHE A 67 -0.15 -13.31 -12.71
CA PHE A 67 1.28 -13.48 -12.51
C PHE A 67 1.66 -14.89 -12.04
N ALA A 68 0.80 -15.53 -11.24
CA ALA A 68 1.00 -16.92 -10.83
C ALA A 68 0.83 -17.95 -11.95
N ALA A 69 0.15 -17.57 -13.03
CA ALA A 69 -0.06 -18.40 -14.22
C ALA A 69 0.96 -18.11 -15.34
N ALA A 70 1.76 -17.05 -15.21
CA ALA A 70 2.77 -16.69 -16.18
C ALA A 70 3.90 -17.74 -16.21
N GLU A 71 4.40 -18.01 -17.42
CA GLU A 71 5.58 -18.87 -17.61
C GLU A 71 6.86 -18.15 -17.19
N ASP A 72 6.94 -16.85 -17.50
CA ASP A 72 7.99 -15.94 -17.10
C ASP A 72 7.37 -14.70 -16.45
N VAL A 73 7.80 -14.41 -15.23
CA VAL A 73 7.28 -13.30 -14.41
C VAL A 73 7.77 -11.95 -14.94
N ASP A 74 8.99 -11.88 -15.47
CA ASP A 74 9.55 -10.62 -15.98
C ASP A 74 8.90 -10.25 -17.32
N ASP A 75 8.68 -11.21 -18.22
CA ASP A 75 7.93 -10.97 -19.47
C ASP A 75 6.46 -10.59 -19.19
N GLU A 76 5.86 -11.09 -18.12
CA GLU A 76 4.51 -10.68 -17.69
C GLU A 76 4.51 -9.28 -17.08
N ALA A 77 5.56 -8.93 -16.32
CA ALA A 77 5.74 -7.59 -15.77
C ALA A 77 5.89 -6.54 -16.89
N GLU A 78 6.70 -6.82 -17.92
CA GLU A 78 6.86 -5.94 -19.08
C GLU A 78 5.52 -5.71 -19.81
N ARG A 79 4.76 -6.78 -20.06
CA ARG A 79 3.42 -6.67 -20.67
C ARG A 79 2.44 -5.87 -19.80
N TYR A 80 2.47 -6.07 -18.49
CA TYR A 80 1.64 -5.28 -17.58
C TYR A 80 2.03 -3.80 -17.57
N ILE A 81 3.34 -3.48 -17.64
CA ILE A 81 3.83 -2.10 -17.77
C ILE A 81 3.29 -1.46 -19.06
N GLU A 82 3.36 -2.15 -20.19
CA GLU A 82 2.81 -1.65 -21.46
C GLU A 82 1.29 -1.39 -21.37
N GLU A 83 0.54 -2.24 -20.66
CA GLU A 83 -0.90 -2.06 -20.46
C GLU A 83 -1.22 -0.81 -19.62
N ILE A 84 -0.51 -0.59 -18.52
CA ILE A 84 -0.72 0.59 -17.66
C ILE A 84 -0.25 1.88 -18.34
N GLU A 85 0.78 1.85 -19.19
CA GLU A 85 1.21 3.00 -19.99
C GLU A 85 0.15 3.44 -21.01
N MET A 86 -0.75 2.52 -21.41
CA MET A 86 -1.87 2.81 -22.30
C MET A 86 -3.14 3.27 -21.56
N ALA A 87 -3.14 3.29 -20.23
CA ALA A 87 -4.27 3.76 -19.43
C ALA A 87 -4.61 5.22 -19.73
N VAL A 88 -5.89 5.52 -19.87
CA VAL A 88 -6.40 6.88 -20.09
C VAL A 88 -6.76 7.53 -18.77
N PHE A 89 -7.25 6.74 -17.81
CA PHE A 89 -7.69 7.21 -16.50
C PHE A 89 -6.84 6.59 -15.37
N PRO A 90 -6.55 7.33 -14.28
CA PRO A 90 -5.77 6.80 -13.15
C PRO A 90 -6.38 5.55 -12.49
N GLU A 91 -7.70 5.38 -12.54
CA GLU A 91 -8.36 4.19 -12.01
C GLU A 91 -7.98 2.91 -12.80
N GLU A 92 -7.61 3.06 -14.07
CA GLU A 92 -7.25 1.94 -14.95
C GLU A 92 -5.84 1.41 -14.61
N ASP A 93 -4.89 2.29 -14.27
CA ASP A 93 -3.51 1.95 -13.89
C ASP A 93 -3.26 1.86 -12.37
N PHE A 94 -4.31 1.90 -11.55
CA PHE A 94 -4.22 2.00 -10.09
C PHE A 94 -3.37 3.18 -9.60
N TRP A 95 -3.46 4.33 -10.26
CA TRP A 95 -2.66 5.51 -9.95
C TRP A 95 -1.15 5.24 -10.01
N GLY A 96 -0.72 4.25 -10.79
CA GLY A 96 0.69 3.84 -10.91
C GLY A 96 1.22 3.06 -9.70
N LEU A 97 0.35 2.46 -8.89
CA LEU A 97 0.74 1.66 -7.74
C LEU A 97 1.21 0.25 -8.13
N ASP A 98 2.25 -0.23 -7.45
CA ASP A 98 2.81 -1.56 -7.65
C ASP A 98 1.87 -2.70 -7.20
N ILE A 99 1.82 -3.77 -7.98
CA ILE A 99 1.12 -5.01 -7.60
C ILE A 99 1.63 -5.52 -6.25
N GLY A 100 0.73 -5.87 -5.34
CA GLY A 100 1.05 -6.38 -4.02
C GLY A 100 0.94 -5.32 -2.91
N VAL A 101 0.92 -4.03 -3.28
CA VAL A 101 0.77 -2.92 -2.34
C VAL A 101 -0.45 -2.04 -2.61
N ILE A 102 -1.12 -2.20 -3.77
CA ILE A 102 -2.25 -1.36 -4.23
C ILE A 102 -3.31 -1.25 -3.14
N SER A 103 -3.84 -2.39 -2.69
CA SER A 103 -4.96 -2.39 -1.74
C SER A 103 -4.59 -1.87 -0.36
N ALA A 104 -3.33 -2.05 0.08
CA ALA A 104 -2.85 -1.48 1.34
C ALA A 104 -2.77 0.04 1.26
N VAL A 105 -2.20 0.57 0.18
CA VAL A 105 -2.08 2.02 -0.06
C VAL A 105 -3.47 2.66 -0.09
N MET A 106 -4.40 2.07 -0.85
CA MET A 106 -5.78 2.57 -0.91
C MET A 106 -6.53 2.47 0.42
N ALA A 107 -6.36 1.37 1.16
CA ALA A 107 -6.98 1.22 2.48
C ALA A 107 -6.43 2.22 3.50
N LEU A 108 -5.12 2.47 3.50
CA LEU A 108 -4.48 3.48 4.34
C LEU A 108 -5.01 4.88 4.00
N SER A 109 -5.13 5.19 2.71
CA SER A 109 -5.73 6.44 2.25
C SER A 109 -7.19 6.59 2.71
N ALA A 110 -8.02 5.56 2.52
CA ALA A 110 -9.42 5.55 2.95
C ALA A 110 -9.60 5.63 4.49
N LEU A 111 -8.58 5.26 5.25
CA LEU A 111 -8.53 5.44 6.71
C LEU A 111 -8.13 6.86 7.10
N GLY A 112 -7.57 7.66 6.18
CA GLY A 112 -7.13 9.04 6.39
C GLY A 112 -5.61 9.22 6.51
N ALA A 113 -4.81 8.19 6.22
CA ALA A 113 -3.36 8.33 6.16
C ALA A 113 -2.92 9.00 4.84
N VAL A 114 -1.79 9.71 4.86
CA VAL A 114 -1.18 10.28 3.66
C VAL A 114 -0.01 9.39 3.26
N THR A 115 -0.22 8.55 2.25
CA THR A 115 0.80 7.59 1.76
C THR A 115 1.82 8.30 0.88
N VAL A 116 3.09 8.19 1.24
CA VAL A 116 4.19 8.94 0.63
C VAL A 116 4.88 8.14 -0.46
N SER A 117 5.23 6.88 -0.16
CA SER A 117 5.92 5.98 -1.09
C SER A 117 5.50 4.54 -0.82
N SER A 118 5.57 3.72 -1.84
CA SER A 118 5.30 2.29 -1.74
C SER A 118 6.19 1.51 -2.70
N CYS A 119 6.47 0.26 -2.39
CA CYS A 119 7.22 -0.64 -3.27
C CYS A 119 6.84 -2.08 -2.94
N ASN A 120 6.78 -2.95 -3.95
CA ASN A 120 6.54 -4.39 -3.76
C ASN A 120 7.83 -5.24 -3.66
N ALA A 121 9.01 -4.60 -3.71
CA ALA A 121 10.32 -5.24 -3.66
C ALA A 121 10.56 -6.31 -4.75
N GLY A 122 9.95 -6.14 -5.92
CA GLY A 122 10.14 -7.03 -7.06
C GLY A 122 9.40 -8.36 -6.97
N GLY A 123 8.43 -8.49 -6.05
CA GLY A 123 7.64 -9.71 -5.90
C GLY A 123 6.89 -10.15 -7.15
N PHE A 124 6.66 -9.22 -8.09
CA PHE A 124 5.98 -9.42 -9.37
C PHE A 124 6.85 -9.00 -10.57
N GLY A 125 8.17 -9.14 -10.45
CA GLY A 125 9.13 -8.81 -11.51
C GLY A 125 9.58 -7.33 -11.51
N GLY A 126 10.49 -7.01 -12.42
CA GLY A 126 11.04 -5.67 -12.60
C GLY A 126 12.14 -5.28 -11.61
N HIS A 127 12.65 -4.06 -11.73
CA HIS A 127 13.75 -3.54 -10.90
C HIS A 127 13.25 -2.71 -9.72
N HIS A 128 13.57 -3.17 -8.50
CA HIS A 128 13.14 -2.53 -7.25
C HIS A 128 14.32 -2.29 -6.31
N VAL A 129 14.30 -1.16 -5.61
CA VAL A 129 15.36 -0.75 -4.68
C VAL A 129 15.11 -1.27 -3.26
N GLU A 130 13.85 -1.46 -2.90
CA GLU A 130 13.47 -1.92 -1.56
C GLU A 130 13.69 -3.42 -1.41
N ARG A 131 14.02 -3.83 -0.17
CA ARG A 131 14.36 -5.23 0.15
C ARG A 131 13.15 -6.07 0.55
N PHE A 132 12.00 -5.44 0.77
CA PHE A 132 10.75 -6.05 1.19
C PHE A 132 9.58 -5.11 0.85
N PRO A 133 8.36 -5.63 0.67
CA PRO A 133 7.21 -4.81 0.31
C PRO A 133 6.85 -3.87 1.46
N LEU A 134 6.65 -2.60 1.14
CA LEU A 134 6.39 -1.56 2.15
C LEU A 134 5.54 -0.41 1.60
N VAL A 135 4.93 0.32 2.53
CA VAL A 135 4.28 1.62 2.34
C VAL A 135 4.76 2.56 3.43
N VAL A 136 5.26 3.73 3.06
CA VAL A 136 5.61 4.82 3.98
C VAL A 136 4.49 5.85 3.97
N MET A 137 4.15 6.40 5.14
CA MET A 137 3.04 7.33 5.28
C MET A 137 3.20 8.30 6.45
N PHE A 138 2.52 9.44 6.34
CA PHE A 138 2.08 10.20 7.51
C PHE A 138 0.82 9.53 8.06
N LEU A 139 0.87 9.13 9.33
CA LEU A 139 -0.23 8.46 10.01
C LEU A 139 -0.84 9.41 11.06
N PRO A 140 -2.07 9.91 10.87
CA PRO A 140 -2.73 10.72 11.87
C PRO A 140 -2.86 9.97 13.20
N ARG A 141 -2.54 10.66 14.30
CA ARG A 141 -2.61 10.09 15.66
C ARG A 141 -3.98 9.52 16.00
N THR A 142 -5.04 10.15 15.48
CA THR A 142 -6.44 9.76 15.69
C THR A 142 -6.80 8.39 15.13
N ILE A 143 -6.06 7.89 14.14
CA ILE A 143 -6.30 6.58 13.51
C ILE A 143 -5.20 5.55 13.80
N ALA A 144 -4.13 5.95 14.50
CA ALA A 144 -2.93 5.13 14.70
C ALA A 144 -3.24 3.79 15.39
N ASP A 145 -4.03 3.80 16.46
CA ASP A 145 -4.46 2.58 17.16
C ASP A 145 -5.28 1.66 16.24
N GLY A 146 -6.14 2.24 15.41
CA GLY A 146 -6.93 1.48 14.45
C GLY A 146 -6.07 0.79 13.40
N VAL A 147 -5.01 1.45 12.93
CA VAL A 147 -4.06 0.88 11.97
C VAL A 147 -3.19 -0.20 12.62
N LEU A 148 -2.77 -0.03 13.87
CA LEU A 148 -2.08 -1.06 14.65
C LEU A 148 -2.92 -2.33 14.77
N GLU A 149 -4.20 -2.22 15.13
CA GLU A 149 -5.12 -3.36 15.21
C GLU A 149 -5.28 -4.09 13.87
N ILE A 150 -5.32 -3.36 12.75
CA ILE A 150 -5.39 -3.97 11.40
C ILE A 150 -4.06 -4.67 11.08
N ALA A 151 -2.92 -4.06 11.40
CA ALA A 151 -1.62 -4.64 11.18
C ALA A 151 -1.41 -5.93 11.98
N GLU A 152 -1.95 -5.99 13.20
CA GLU A 152 -2.01 -7.21 14.02
C GLU A 152 -2.87 -8.29 13.36
N ALA A 153 -4.08 -7.93 12.91
CA ALA A 153 -5.01 -8.88 12.29
C ALA A 153 -4.48 -9.46 10.97
N ALA A 154 -3.71 -8.69 10.20
CA ALA A 154 -3.13 -9.11 8.92
C ALA A 154 -1.78 -9.83 9.04
N ASP A 155 -1.24 -9.91 10.24
CA ASP A 155 0.11 -10.36 10.55
C ASP A 155 1.23 -9.60 9.79
N VAL A 156 1.15 -8.27 9.73
CA VAL A 156 2.13 -7.41 9.04
C VAL A 156 2.88 -6.49 10.00
N GLY A 157 4.00 -5.94 9.54
CA GLY A 157 4.85 -5.04 10.31
C GLY A 157 4.39 -3.60 10.20
N LEU A 158 4.51 -2.86 11.30
CA LEU A 158 4.21 -1.44 11.40
C LEU A 158 5.21 -0.81 12.37
N ASP A 159 6.15 -0.05 11.84
CA ASP A 159 7.15 0.68 12.63
C ASP A 159 7.28 2.14 12.19
N MET A 160 8.14 2.89 12.88
CA MET A 160 8.34 4.31 12.68
C MET A 160 9.77 4.58 12.22
N THR A 161 9.95 5.46 11.24
CA THR A 161 11.26 5.94 10.79
C THR A 161 11.77 7.04 11.74
N GLU A 162 13.05 7.42 11.62
CA GLU A 162 13.67 8.45 12.47
C GLU A 162 12.96 9.82 12.39
N GLY A 163 12.27 10.10 11.27
CA GLY A 163 11.51 11.34 11.04
C GLY A 163 10.05 11.32 11.53
N GLY A 164 9.58 10.23 12.14
CA GLY A 164 8.19 10.11 12.61
C GLY A 164 7.20 9.64 11.54
N LEU A 165 7.65 9.36 10.32
CA LEU A 165 6.84 8.66 9.32
C LEU A 165 6.64 7.21 9.74
N VAL A 166 5.51 6.64 9.36
CA VAL A 166 5.18 5.25 9.63
C VAL A 166 5.46 4.42 8.40
N ARG A 167 6.00 3.22 8.61
CA ARG A 167 6.22 2.22 7.58
C ARG A 167 5.40 0.98 7.89
N LEU A 168 4.45 0.67 7.01
CA LEU A 168 3.76 -0.62 6.93
C LEU A 168 4.58 -1.54 6.03
N TYR A 169 4.82 -2.80 6.41
CA TYR A 169 5.61 -3.71 5.59
C TYR A 169 5.21 -5.18 5.73
N GLY A 170 5.48 -5.93 4.66
CA GLY A 170 5.20 -7.36 4.57
C GLY A 170 6.46 -8.22 4.60
N ARG A 171 6.27 -9.51 4.90
CA ARG A 171 7.27 -10.58 4.74
C ARG A 171 7.05 -11.42 3.50
N THR A 172 5.94 -11.23 2.80
CA THR A 172 5.66 -11.89 1.52
C THR A 172 4.93 -10.97 0.56
N ASP A 173 4.93 -11.33 -0.72
CA ASP A 173 4.30 -10.58 -1.81
C ASP A 173 2.81 -10.27 -1.60
N PHE A 174 2.15 -11.03 -0.73
CA PHE A 174 0.70 -10.96 -0.50
C PHE A 174 0.33 -10.34 0.85
N ASP A 175 1.30 -9.95 1.68
CA ASP A 175 1.07 -9.54 3.06
C ASP A 175 0.30 -8.21 3.13
N LEU A 176 0.70 -7.25 2.29
CA LEU A 176 0.05 -5.94 2.25
C LEU A 176 -1.35 -6.03 1.63
N HIS A 177 -1.58 -6.98 0.71
CA HIS A 177 -2.93 -7.32 0.30
C HIS A 177 -3.81 -7.83 1.46
N ARG A 178 -3.28 -8.69 2.34
CA ARG A 178 -4.01 -9.14 3.54
C ARG A 178 -4.30 -7.99 4.50
N PHE A 179 -3.41 -7.00 4.59
CA PHE A 179 -3.70 -5.76 5.32
C PHE A 179 -4.92 -5.04 4.74
N GLY A 180 -4.99 -4.87 3.41
CA GLY A 180 -6.15 -4.28 2.75
C GLY A 180 -7.45 -5.05 3.05
N GLN A 181 -7.40 -6.40 3.02
CA GLN A 181 -8.54 -7.25 3.38
C GLN A 181 -9.00 -7.05 4.83
N ALA A 182 -8.06 -7.02 5.78
CA ALA A 182 -8.34 -6.78 7.19
C ALA A 182 -8.94 -5.39 7.43
N ALA A 183 -8.43 -4.37 6.73
CA ALA A 183 -8.94 -3.00 6.81
C ALA A 183 -10.40 -2.91 6.31
N LEU A 184 -10.69 -3.50 5.15
CA LEU A 184 -12.05 -3.50 4.60
C LEU A 184 -13.03 -4.26 5.49
N ALA A 185 -12.64 -5.44 5.98
CA ALA A 185 -13.47 -6.23 6.89
C ALA A 185 -13.81 -5.46 8.18
N ARG A 186 -12.83 -4.73 8.73
CA ARG A 186 -13.04 -3.86 9.89
C ARG A 186 -14.01 -2.73 9.57
N HIS A 187 -13.83 -2.03 8.45
CA HIS A 187 -14.71 -0.94 8.03
C HIS A 187 -16.17 -1.42 7.92
N GLN A 188 -16.40 -2.55 7.25
CA GLN A 188 -17.73 -3.15 7.11
C GLN A 188 -18.32 -3.53 8.48
N ALA A 189 -17.54 -4.11 9.38
CA ALA A 189 -18.00 -4.45 10.73
C ALA A 189 -18.35 -3.22 11.59
N GLN A 190 -17.74 -2.06 11.34
CA GLN A 190 -18.06 -0.80 12.02
C GLN A 190 -19.33 -0.14 11.45
N GLY A 191 -19.53 -0.19 10.13
CA GLY A 191 -20.73 0.31 9.47
C GLY A 191 -21.99 -0.52 9.74
N LEU A 192 -21.83 -1.76 10.23
CA LEU A 192 -22.91 -2.66 10.63
C LEU A 192 -23.32 -2.53 12.11
N ARG A 193 -22.70 -1.64 12.88
CA ARG A 193 -23.15 -1.37 14.27
C ARG A 193 -24.42 -0.50 14.22
N PRO A 194 -25.54 -0.94 14.85
CA PRO A 194 -26.80 -0.21 14.83
C PRO A 194 -26.71 1.16 15.51
#